data_AF-A0A558DVP7-F1
#
_entry.id   AF-A0A558DVP7-F1
#
_cell.length_a   1.000
_cell.length_b   1.000
_cell.length_c   1.000
_cell.angle_alpha   90.00
_cell.angle_beta   90.00
_cell.angle_gamma   90.00
#
_symmetry.space_group_name_H-M   'P 1'
#
loop_
_entity.id
_entity.type
_entity.pdbx_description
1 polymer ?
#
loop_
_entity_poly.entity_id
_entity_poly.type
_entity_poly.pdbx_seq_one_letter_code
_entity_poly.pdbx_strand_id
1 'polypeptide(L)'
;MWKITLGFNVCMMFVFWLLSYVVITPAYNYLVQYNDVKLDIPIFTQWGMDFLPYLIVLPLLWLIATLVFGFRLMRKTDSAINQLVSLHTSATLLIGLLFTTLYVLATILPILKFSAVID
;
A
#
# COMPACT_ATOMS: atom_id res chain seq x y z
N MET A 1 14.46 -6.95 21.81
CA MET A 1 13.20 -6.28 21.44
C MET A 1 13.09 -6.01 19.93
N TRP A 2 14.16 -5.57 19.26
CA TRP A 2 14.14 -5.21 17.83
C TRP A 2 13.55 -6.25 16.86
N LYS A 3 13.74 -7.56 17.10
CA LYS A 3 13.14 -8.62 16.28
C LYS A 3 11.61 -8.56 16.25
N ILE A 4 11.00 -8.26 17.40
CA ILE A 4 9.54 -8.11 17.53
C ILE A 4 9.08 -6.87 16.74
N THR A 5 9.84 -5.78 16.81
CA THR A 5 9.56 -4.56 16.04
C THR A 5 9.59 -4.80 14.52
N LEU A 6 10.55 -5.58 14.03
CA LEU A 6 10.58 -5.95 12.60
C LEU A 6 9.37 -6.80 12.21
N GLY A 7 8.98 -7.75 13.04
CA GLY A 7 7.74 -8.52 12.83
C GLY A 7 6.51 -7.62 12.78
N PHE A 8 6.40 -6.67 13.71
CA PHE A 8 5.32 -5.68 13.72
C PHE A 8 5.30 -4.82 12.45
N ASN A 9 6.46 -4.40 11.93
CA ASN A 9 6.53 -3.61 10.70
C ASN A 9 6.02 -4.38 9.48
N VAL A 10 6.29 -5.69 9.38
CA VAL A 10 5.70 -6.54 8.33
C VAL A 10 4.18 -6.60 8.48
N CYS A 11 3.68 -6.85 9.69
CA CYS A 11 2.24 -6.87 9.96
C CYS A 11 1.58 -5.52 9.62
N MET A 12 2.21 -4.40 9.96
CA MET A 12 1.75 -3.06 9.63
C MET A 12 1.66 -2.84 8.11
N MET A 13 2.68 -3.26 7.35
CA MET A 13 2.62 -3.18 5.88
C MET A 13 1.47 -4.03 5.32
N PHE A 14 1.23 -5.21 5.90
CA PHE A 14 0.08 -6.05 5.52
C PHE A 14 -1.26 -5.38 5.84
N VAL A 15 -1.36 -4.66 6.96
CA VAL A 15 -2.56 -3.86 7.31
C VAL A 15 -2.76 -2.73 6.30
N PHE A 16 -1.72 -1.98 5.94
CA PHE A 16 -1.83 -0.94 4.90
C PHE A 16 -2.24 -1.50 3.54
N TRP A 17 -1.71 -2.66 3.18
CA TRP A 17 -2.15 -3.38 1.98
C TRP A 17 -3.64 -3.74 2.05
N LEU A 18 -4.09 -4.34 3.16
CA LEU A 18 -5.48 -4.75 3.33
C LEU A 18 -6.43 -3.55 3.27
N LEU A 19 -6.09 -2.46 3.95
CA LEU A 19 -6.85 -1.21 3.91
C LEU A 19 -6.95 -0.68 2.49
N SER A 20 -5.82 -0.62 1.77
CA SER A 20 -5.79 -0.17 0.39
C SER A 20 -6.67 -1.05 -0.49
N TYR A 21 -6.56 -2.38 -0.36
CA TYR A 21 -7.34 -3.36 -1.12
C TYR A 21 -8.85 -3.19 -0.91
N VAL A 22 -9.28 -3.09 0.35
CA VAL A 22 -10.70 -2.91 0.71
C VAL A 22 -11.25 -1.59 0.14
N VAL A 23 -10.44 -0.53 0.13
CA VAL A 23 -10.86 0.78 -0.38
C VAL A 23 -11.05 0.77 -1.89
N ILE A 24 -10.13 0.16 -2.66
CA ILE A 24 -10.21 0.19 -4.13
C ILE A 24 -11.12 -0.88 -4.74
N THR A 25 -11.37 -2.00 -4.03
CA THR A 25 -12.20 -3.10 -4.55
C THR A 25 -13.61 -2.66 -4.98
N PRO A 26 -14.34 -1.82 -4.21
CA PRO A 26 -15.63 -1.29 -4.66
C PRO A 26 -15.52 -0.50 -5.97
N ALA A 27 -14.52 0.38 -6.11
CA ALA A 27 -14.33 1.14 -7.35
C ALA A 27 -14.03 0.22 -8.53
N TYR A 28 -13.17 -0.78 -8.36
CA TYR A 28 -12.90 -1.78 -9.38
C TYR A 28 -14.17 -2.54 -9.80
N ASN A 29 -14.94 -3.02 -8.83
CA ASN A 29 -16.17 -3.76 -9.12
C ASN A 29 -17.20 -2.90 -9.87
N TYR A 30 -17.45 -1.67 -9.41
CA TYR A 30 -18.42 -0.77 -10.03
C TYR A 30 -17.99 -0.27 -11.42
N LEU A 31 -16.69 -0.09 -11.67
CA LEU A 31 -16.19 0.51 -12.91
C LEU A 31 -15.74 -0.50 -13.96
N VAL A 32 -15.29 -1.69 -13.55
CA VAL A 32 -14.71 -2.70 -14.45
C VAL A 32 -15.56 -3.96 -14.51
N GLN A 33 -16.08 -4.44 -13.37
CA GLN A 33 -16.81 -5.71 -13.33
C GLN A 33 -18.29 -5.57 -13.69
N TYR A 34 -18.94 -4.47 -13.30
CA TYR A 34 -20.39 -4.30 -13.43
C TYR A 34 -20.83 -3.25 -14.45
N ASN A 35 -19.92 -2.40 -14.95
CA ASN A 35 -20.20 -1.45 -16.02
C ASN A 35 -19.38 -1.83 -17.26
N ASP A 36 -20.05 -2.31 -18.31
CA ASP A 36 -19.47 -2.47 -19.67
C ASP A 36 -19.24 -1.11 -20.37
N VAL A 37 -19.44 0.00 -19.65
CA VAL A 37 -19.39 1.35 -20.19
C VAL A 37 -17.95 1.82 -20.18
N LYS A 38 -17.38 2.05 -21.38
CA LYS A 38 -16.12 2.77 -21.59
C LYS A 38 -16.26 4.23 -21.13
N LEU A 39 -16.29 4.45 -19.83
CA LEU A 39 -16.18 5.77 -19.24
C LEU A 39 -14.72 6.22 -19.33
N ASP A 40 -14.49 7.47 -19.69
CA ASP A 40 -13.16 8.09 -19.59
C ASP A 40 -12.79 8.20 -18.11
N ILE A 41 -12.14 7.18 -17.59
CA ILE A 41 -11.71 7.11 -16.19
C ILE A 41 -10.45 7.96 -16.03
N PRO A 42 -10.28 8.74 -14.94
CA PRO A 42 -9.01 9.42 -14.68
C PRO A 42 -7.83 8.44 -14.68
N ILE A 43 -6.69 8.86 -15.26
CA ILE A 43 -5.50 8.01 -15.46
C ILE A 43 -5.06 7.34 -14.14
N PHE A 44 -5.08 8.08 -13.02
CA PHE A 44 -4.70 7.53 -11.71
C PHE A 44 -5.65 6.43 -11.21
N THR A 45 -6.94 6.51 -11.53
CA THR A 45 -7.89 5.43 -11.24
C THR A 45 -7.62 4.22 -12.11
N GLN A 46 -7.40 4.42 -13.41
CA GLN A 46 -7.09 3.33 -14.33
C GLN A 46 -5.85 2.57 -13.87
N TRP A 47 -4.77 3.28 -13.53
CA TRP A 47 -3.58 2.66 -12.95
C TRP A 47 -3.89 1.92 -11.65
N GLY A 48 -4.62 2.53 -10.72
CA GLY A 48 -5.02 1.87 -9.48
C GLY A 48 -5.75 0.54 -9.72
N MET A 49 -6.62 0.49 -10.72
CA MET A 49 -7.38 -0.72 -11.10
C MET A 49 -6.51 -1.76 -11.81
N ASP A 50 -5.67 -1.35 -12.76
CA ASP A 50 -4.76 -2.25 -13.48
C ASP A 50 -3.72 -2.89 -12.54
N PHE A 51 -3.29 -2.14 -11.52
CA PHE A 51 -2.32 -2.62 -10.52
C PHE A 51 -2.96 -3.35 -9.34
N LEU A 52 -4.29 -3.38 -9.23
CA LEU A 52 -5.02 -4.09 -8.17
C LEU A 52 -4.59 -5.56 -7.97
N PRO A 53 -4.51 -6.43 -9.02
CA PRO A 53 -4.08 -7.81 -8.83
C PRO A 53 -2.63 -7.92 -8.35
N TYR A 54 -1.82 -6.89 -8.59
CA TYR A 54 -0.43 -6.81 -8.17
C TYR A 54 -0.24 -6.12 -6.82
N LEU A 55 -1.33 -5.70 -6.15
CA LEU A 55 -1.26 -4.98 -4.86
C LEU A 55 -0.48 -5.78 -3.79
N ILE A 56 -0.62 -7.11 -3.80
CA ILE A 56 0.05 -8.03 -2.87
C ILE A 56 1.58 -8.08 -3.05
N VAL A 57 2.11 -7.62 -4.20
CA VAL A 57 3.55 -7.63 -4.46
C VAL A 57 4.28 -6.71 -3.48
N LEU A 58 3.69 -5.58 -3.10
CA LEU A 58 4.31 -4.62 -2.18
C LEU A 58 4.59 -5.22 -0.79
N PRO A 59 3.61 -5.80 -0.05
CA PRO A 59 3.89 -6.41 1.25
C PRO A 59 4.85 -7.61 1.15
N LEU A 60 4.84 -8.36 0.05
CA LEU A 60 5.81 -9.45 -0.17
C LEU A 60 7.23 -8.92 -0.35
N LEU A 61 7.44 -7.91 -1.19
CA LEU A 61 8.74 -7.25 -1.34
C LEU A 61 9.20 -6.63 -0.01
N TRP A 62 8.29 -6.04 0.75
CA TRP A 62 8.60 -5.46 2.06
C TRP A 62 9.00 -6.52 3.09
N LEU A 63 8.34 -7.68 3.08
CA LEU A 63 8.72 -8.84 3.89
C LEU A 63 10.13 -9.30 3.56
N ILE A 64 10.45 -9.49 2.27
CA ILE A 64 11.79 -9.89 1.82
C ILE A 64 12.83 -8.85 2.25
N ALA A 65 12.55 -7.56 2.03
CA ALA A 65 13.42 -6.46 2.45
C ALA A 65 13.65 -6.47 3.97
N THR A 66 12.60 -6.70 4.76
CA THR A 66 12.67 -6.77 6.23
C THR A 66 13.50 -7.97 6.70
N LEU A 67 13.39 -9.12 6.03
CA LEU A 67 14.21 -10.30 6.33
C LEU A 67 15.69 -10.04 6.04
N VAL A 68 16.01 -9.51 4.85
CA VAL A 68 17.39 -9.14 4.48
C VAL A 68 17.97 -8.11 5.45
N PHE A 69 17.15 -7.12 5.85
CA PHE A 69 17.51 -6.13 6.85
C PHE A 69 17.78 -6.76 8.23
N GLY A 70 16.94 -7.70 8.66
CA GLY A 70 17.12 -8.46 9.90
C GLY A 70 18.43 -9.23 9.94
N PHE A 71 18.80 -9.91 8.84
CA PHE A 71 20.09 -10.60 8.74
C PHE A 71 21.29 -9.64 8.84
N ARG A 72 21.19 -8.44 8.23
CA ARG A 72 22.25 -7.43 8.32
C ARG A 72 22.42 -6.86 9.73
N LEU A 73 21.33 -6.74 10.50
CA LEU A 73 21.36 -6.22 11.87
C LEU A 73 22.08 -7.14 12.86
N MET A 74 22.13 -8.45 12.61
CA MET A 74 22.76 -9.42 13.53
C MET A 74 24.26 -9.18 13.76
N ARG A 75 24.91 -8.39 12.89
CA ARG A 75 26.35 -8.07 12.97
C ARG A 75 26.64 -6.65 13.49
N LYS A 76 25.64 -5.94 14.01
CA LYS A 76 25.75 -4.53 14.42
C LYS A 76 25.72 -4.39 15.95
N THR A 77 26.19 -3.25 16.44
CA THR A 77 26.13 -2.89 17.87
C THR A 77 24.72 -2.46 18.27
N ASP A 78 24.38 -2.59 19.55
CA ASP A 78 23.02 -2.31 20.05
C ASP A 78 22.54 -0.87 19.76
N SER A 79 23.42 0.13 19.83
CA SER A 79 23.06 1.53 19.49
C SER A 79 22.71 1.70 18.01
N ALA A 80 23.49 1.08 17.11
CA ALA A 80 23.24 1.10 15.68
C ALA A 80 21.98 0.31 15.31
N ILE A 81 21.70 -0.80 16.02
CA ILE A 81 20.48 -1.59 15.82
C ILE A 81 19.24 -0.74 16.08
N ASN A 82 19.19 -0.02 17.20
CA ASN A 82 18.01 0.78 17.56
C ASN A 82 17.74 1.91 16.55
N GLN A 83 18.79 2.62 16.09
CA GLN A 83 18.65 3.68 15.09
C GLN A 83 18.14 3.13 13.75
N LEU A 84 18.73 2.03 13.28
CA LEU A 84 18.37 1.40 12.02
C LEU A 84 16.94 0.83 12.07
N VAL A 85 16.57 0.18 13.16
CA VAL A 85 15.20 -0.35 13.35
C VAL A 85 14.19 0.79 13.38
N SER A 86 14.50 1.90 14.05
CA SER A 86 13.63 3.08 14.04
C SER A 86 13.47 3.65 12.63
N LEU A 87 14.55 3.74 11.84
CA LEU A 87 14.48 4.18 10.45
C LEU A 87 13.60 3.25 9.60
N HIS A 88 13.75 1.92 9.77
CA HIS A 88 12.92 0.93 9.06
C HIS A 88 11.43 1.05 9.42
N THR A 89 11.12 1.31 10.68
CA THR A 89 9.74 1.58 11.13
C THR A 89 9.19 2.85 10.47
N SER A 90 9.95 3.95 10.48
CA SER A 90 9.54 5.20 9.82
C SER A 90 9.33 5.01 8.32
N ALA A 91 10.19 4.26 7.65
CA ALA A 91 10.04 3.93 6.23
C ALA A 91 8.80 3.07 5.97
N THR A 92 8.53 2.08 6.83
CA THR A 92 7.32 1.24 6.76
C THR A 92 6.06 2.10 6.84
N LEU A 93 6.01 3.03 7.80
CA LEU A 93 4.89 3.95 7.98
C LEU A 93 4.72 4.88 6.77
N LEU A 94 5.82 5.51 6.32
CA LEU A 94 5.77 6.45 5.20
C LEU A 94 5.30 5.78 3.92
N ILE A 95 5.84 4.60 3.59
CA ILE A 95 5.48 3.85 2.39
C ILE A 95 4.04 3.34 2.50
N GLY A 96 3.65 2.79 3.65
CA GLY A 96 2.29 2.33 3.86
C GLY A 96 1.24 3.44 3.77
N LEU A 97 1.54 4.62 4.31
CA LEU A 97 0.69 5.81 4.20
C LEU A 97 0.60 6.30 2.75
N LEU A 98 1.74 6.47 2.07
CA LEU A 98 1.78 6.90 0.67
C LEU A 98 0.96 5.95 -0.21
N PHE A 99 1.15 4.64 0.00
CA PHE A 99 0.39 3.60 -0.69
C PHE A 99 -1.11 3.78 -0.46
N THR A 100 -1.54 3.84 0.80
CA THR A 100 -2.95 3.99 1.14
C THR A 100 -3.55 5.27 0.56
N THR A 101 -2.84 6.40 0.63
CA THR A 101 -3.31 7.67 0.05
C THR A 101 -3.49 7.58 -1.46
N LEU A 102 -2.55 6.97 -2.19
CA LEU A 102 -2.67 6.79 -3.64
C LEU A 102 -3.89 5.95 -4.02
N TYR A 103 -4.16 4.86 -3.30
CA TYR A 103 -5.31 4.00 -3.57
C TYR A 103 -6.65 4.64 -3.16
N VAL A 104 -6.67 5.41 -2.07
CA VAL A 104 -7.82 6.23 -1.69
C VAL A 104 -8.12 7.26 -2.79
N LEU A 105 -7.11 7.98 -3.28
CA LEU A 105 -7.28 8.95 -4.38
C LEU A 105 -7.77 8.27 -5.66
N ALA A 106 -7.20 7.12 -6.03
CA ALA A 106 -7.66 6.34 -7.17
C ALA A 106 -9.14 5.96 -7.07
N THR A 107 -9.65 5.72 -5.85
CA THR A 107 -11.04 5.34 -5.56
C THR A 107 -12.00 6.54 -5.56
N ILE A 108 -11.57 7.71 -5.07
CA ILE A 108 -12.42 8.91 -4.94
C ILE A 108 -12.56 9.67 -6.27
N LEU A 109 -11.49 9.74 -7.07
CA LEU A 109 -11.49 10.50 -8.33
C LEU A 109 -12.61 10.14 -9.32
N PRO A 110 -12.99 8.86 -9.52
CA PRO A 110 -14.11 8.49 -10.36
C PRO A 110 -15.42 9.03 -9.81
N ILE A 111 -15.65 8.87 -8.50
CA ILE A 111 -16.88 9.31 -7.82
C ILE A 111 -17.10 10.81 -8.02
N LEU A 112 -16.03 11.61 -7.88
CA LEU A 112 -16.09 13.06 -8.13
C LEU A 112 -16.42 13.38 -9.59
N LYS A 113 -15.85 12.63 -10.55
CA LYS A 113 -16.16 12.82 -11.97
C LYS A 113 -17.61 12.43 -12.31
N PHE A 114 -18.14 11.35 -11.72
CA PHE A 114 -19.54 10.95 -11.92
C PHE A 114 -20.52 11.97 -11.35
N SER A 115 -20.25 12.50 -10.15
CA SER A 115 -21.09 13.54 -9.55
C SER A 115 -21.13 14.81 -10.41
N ALA A 116 -20.01 15.18 -11.04
CA ALA A 116 -19.92 16.38 -11.88
C ALA A 116 -20.57 16.26 -13.28
N VAL A 117 -20.97 15.06 -13.70
CA VAL A 117 -21.62 14.82 -15.01
C VAL A 117 -23.14 14.65 -14.86
N ILE A 118 -23.62 14.38 -13.66
CA ILE A 118 -25.04 14.17 -13.34
C ILE A 118 -25.74 15.49 -12.96
N ASP A 119 -24.97 16.55 -12.67
CA ASP A 119 -25.44 17.94 -12.54
C ASP A 119 -25.38 18.68 -13.88
#